data_AF-A0A9D1E3P3-F1
#
_entry.id   AF-A0A9D1E3P3-F1
#
_cell.length_a   1.000
_cell.length_b   1.000
_cell.length_c   1.000
_cell.angle_alpha   90.00
_cell.angle_beta   90.00
_cell.angle_gamma   90.00
#
_symmetry.space_group_name_H-M   'P 1'
#
loop_
_entity.id
_entity.type
_entity.pdbx_description
1 polymer ?
#
loop_
_entity_poly.entity_id
_entity_poly.type
_entity_poly.pdbx_seq_one_letter_code
_entity_poly.pdbx_strand_id
1 'polypeptide(L)'
;MVYFVATPIGNLSEITFRAVQVLKSVSAIFCEDTRHSQILLNNYQISKPLYSYHKFNEKKSLDFVLSFCQKQQDIAVISDAGMPGINDPGNILVNALKENNFPYTVVSGASAFVNAFVMSGYQPPFTYYGFLPEKTSDREALLDGSVGVGIFYLSVHDIKENMRYLCKRLGNRPCCLVKELSKTHEKAVFCHLGDEIDDDKGEFVLVVDRQNEQNPLCKLTVQEHINYYVSGGMTKNDAIKAVAKDRNLPKNEIYRQSLK
;
A
#
# COMPACT_ATOMS: atom_id res chain seq x y z
N MET A 1 -17.57 18.18 14.63
CA MET A 1 -17.05 16.86 14.22
C MET A 1 -15.97 17.08 13.16
N VAL A 2 -14.87 16.34 13.23
CA VAL A 2 -13.82 16.38 12.18
C VAL A 2 -13.94 15.15 11.27
N TYR A 3 -14.01 15.39 9.96
CA TYR A 3 -14.09 14.32 8.96
C TYR A 3 -12.77 14.20 8.20
N PHE A 4 -12.10 13.04 8.28
CA PHE A 4 -11.00 12.71 7.38
C PHE A 4 -11.57 12.08 6.12
N VAL A 5 -11.52 12.79 5.00
CA VAL A 5 -12.22 12.40 3.77
C VAL A 5 -11.23 11.98 2.71
N ALA A 6 -11.33 10.74 2.25
CA ALA A 6 -10.51 10.25 1.15
C ALA A 6 -10.85 10.96 -0.17
N THR A 7 -9.82 11.33 -0.93
CA THR A 7 -9.91 11.93 -2.26
C THR A 7 -9.48 10.93 -3.34
N PRO A 8 -9.86 11.14 -4.60
CA PRO A 8 -9.40 10.29 -5.72
C PRO A 8 -7.87 10.21 -5.83
N ILE A 9 -7.35 9.11 -6.37
CA ILE A 9 -5.89 8.90 -6.58
C ILE A 9 -5.43 9.07 -8.03
N GLY A 10 -6.32 9.52 -8.91
CA GLY A 10 -6.00 9.74 -10.33
C GLY A 10 -7.24 9.92 -11.21
N ASN A 11 -8.34 9.23 -10.87
CA ASN A 11 -9.62 9.39 -11.55
C ASN A 11 -10.68 10.03 -10.66
N LEU A 12 -11.14 11.22 -11.06
CA LEU A 12 -12.13 11.99 -10.31
C LEU A 12 -13.36 11.14 -9.93
N SER A 13 -13.81 10.20 -10.77
CA SER A 13 -15.01 9.39 -10.51
C SER A 13 -14.89 8.45 -9.31
N GLU A 14 -13.70 8.26 -8.74
CA GLU A 14 -13.49 7.44 -7.54
C GLU A 14 -13.91 8.13 -6.25
N ILE A 15 -14.28 9.42 -6.29
CA ILE A 15 -14.83 10.07 -5.10
C ILE A 15 -16.15 9.39 -4.72
N THR A 16 -16.35 9.16 -3.42
CA THR A 16 -17.60 8.57 -2.96
C THR A 16 -18.70 9.61 -2.87
N PHE A 17 -19.95 9.18 -3.04
CA PHE A 17 -21.11 10.04 -2.83
C PHE A 17 -21.13 10.64 -1.40
N ARG A 18 -20.75 9.84 -0.40
CA ARG A 18 -20.62 10.30 0.99
C ARG A 18 -19.55 11.38 1.15
N ALA A 19 -18.40 11.25 0.49
CA ALA A 19 -17.36 12.28 0.50
C ALA A 19 -17.90 13.61 -0.03
N VAL A 20 -18.58 13.60 -1.19
CA VAL A 20 -19.18 14.80 -1.76
C VAL A 20 -20.22 15.42 -0.81
N GLN A 21 -21.10 14.61 -0.20
CA GLN A 21 -22.08 15.10 0.77
C GLN A 21 -21.43 15.79 1.98
N VAL A 22 -20.42 15.15 2.58
CA VAL A 22 -19.70 15.69 3.73
C VAL A 22 -18.97 16.98 3.36
N LEU A 23 -18.26 17.01 2.24
CA LEU A 23 -17.55 18.21 1.80
C LEU A 23 -18.51 19.38 1.49
N LYS A 24 -19.76 19.09 1.06
CA LYS A 24 -20.82 20.10 0.91
C LYS A 24 -21.44 20.55 2.24
N SER A 25 -21.41 19.74 3.30
CA SER A 25 -22.06 20.06 4.58
C SER A 25 -21.13 20.78 5.56
N VAL A 26 -19.82 20.53 5.52
CA VAL A 26 -18.86 21.12 6.47
C VAL A 26 -18.74 22.65 6.32
N SER A 27 -18.23 23.30 7.37
CA SER A 27 -18.00 24.74 7.42
C SER A 27 -16.71 25.16 6.70
N ALA A 28 -15.70 24.28 6.70
CA ALA A 28 -14.40 24.52 6.07
C ALA A 28 -13.70 23.20 5.71
N ILE A 29 -12.75 23.28 4.78
CA ILE A 29 -11.94 22.15 4.32
C ILE A 29 -10.45 22.50 4.52
N PHE A 30 -9.75 21.61 5.21
CA PHE A 30 -8.30 21.65 5.41
C PHE A 30 -7.64 20.69 4.43
N CYS A 31 -6.63 21.17 3.71
CA CYS A 31 -5.99 20.43 2.61
C CYS A 31 -4.51 20.78 2.48
N GLU A 32 -3.71 19.91 1.88
CA GLU A 32 -2.27 20.13 1.72
C GLU A 32 -1.99 21.30 0.77
N ASP A 33 -2.47 21.20 -0.47
CA ASP A 33 -2.44 22.27 -1.46
C ASP A 33 -3.86 22.74 -1.80
N THR A 34 -4.15 24.00 -1.47
CA THR A 34 -5.45 24.62 -1.73
C THR A 34 -5.72 24.79 -3.23
N ARG A 35 -4.69 24.97 -4.06
CA ARG A 35 -4.82 25.11 -5.52
C ARG A 35 -5.20 23.78 -6.16
N HIS A 36 -4.54 22.70 -5.76
CA HIS A 36 -4.85 21.35 -6.21
C HIS A 36 -6.26 20.93 -5.77
N SER A 37 -6.56 21.10 -4.49
CA SER A 37 -7.87 20.77 -3.92
C SER A 37 -9.01 21.59 -4.55
N GLN A 38 -8.78 22.86 -4.91
CA GLN A 38 -9.80 23.67 -5.57
C GLN A 38 -10.27 23.07 -6.90
N ILE A 39 -9.38 22.43 -7.66
CA ILE A 39 -9.72 21.75 -8.92
C ILE A 39 -10.70 20.61 -8.63
N LEU A 40 -10.38 19.76 -7.66
CA LEU A 40 -11.27 18.67 -7.22
C LEU A 40 -12.64 19.20 -6.80
N LEU A 41 -12.67 20.20 -5.92
CA LEU A 41 -13.91 20.75 -5.36
C LEU A 41 -14.78 21.40 -6.43
N ASN A 42 -14.18 22.09 -7.40
CA ASN A 42 -14.90 22.69 -8.52
C ASN A 42 -15.63 21.64 -9.38
N ASN A 43 -15.00 20.48 -9.65
CA ASN A 43 -15.63 19.39 -10.40
C ASN A 43 -16.90 18.86 -9.71
N TYR A 44 -16.98 18.97 -8.39
CA TYR A 44 -18.13 18.53 -7.58
C TYR A 44 -19.07 19.65 -7.14
N GLN A 45 -18.84 20.87 -7.63
CA GLN A 45 -19.61 22.07 -7.26
C GLN A 45 -19.61 22.29 -5.73
N ILE A 46 -18.45 22.12 -5.11
CA ILE A 46 -18.25 22.34 -3.68
C ILE A 46 -17.58 23.69 -3.50
N SER A 47 -18.32 24.63 -2.89
CA SER A 47 -17.82 25.96 -2.54
C SER A 47 -17.70 26.08 -1.03
N LYS A 48 -16.47 25.94 -0.50
CA LYS A 48 -16.15 26.03 0.93
C LYS A 48 -14.86 26.79 1.16
N PRO A 49 -14.70 27.48 2.30
CA PRO A 49 -13.40 28.01 2.72
C PRO A 49 -12.34 26.90 2.76
N LEU A 50 -11.21 27.15 2.09
CA LEU A 50 -10.05 26.27 2.08
C LEU A 50 -8.94 26.83 2.97
N TYR A 51 -8.35 25.97 3.78
CA TYR A 51 -7.21 26.28 4.61
C TYR A 51 -6.08 25.29 4.36
N SER A 52 -4.85 25.80 4.26
CA SER A 52 -3.69 24.94 4.07
C SER A 52 -3.32 24.22 5.38
N TYR A 53 -3.13 22.91 5.26
CA TYR A 53 -2.78 21.98 6.32
C TYR A 53 -1.85 20.91 5.74
N HIS A 54 -0.55 21.23 5.70
CA HIS A 54 0.49 20.35 5.19
C HIS A 54 1.48 19.94 6.30
N LYS A 55 2.32 18.93 6.03
CA LYS A 55 3.19 18.25 7.02
C LYS A 55 4.09 19.21 7.82
N PHE A 56 4.64 20.23 7.17
CA PHE A 56 5.51 21.22 7.82
C PHE A 56 4.78 22.26 8.70
N ASN A 57 3.46 22.40 8.53
CA ASN A 57 2.65 23.38 9.25
C ASN A 57 1.67 22.73 10.25
N GLU A 58 1.62 21.40 10.28
CA GLU A 58 0.63 20.60 11.02
C GLU A 58 0.48 21.04 12.49
N LYS A 59 1.60 21.26 13.19
CA LYS A 59 1.63 21.72 14.59
C LYS A 59 1.15 23.16 14.76
N LYS A 60 1.53 24.06 13.86
CA LYS A 60 1.18 25.50 13.96
C LYS A 60 -0.28 25.74 13.59
N SER A 61 -0.83 24.97 12.65
CA SER A 61 -2.24 25.02 12.27
C SER A 61 -3.17 24.34 13.27
N LEU A 62 -2.64 23.61 14.25
CA LEU A 62 -3.44 22.77 15.14
C LEU A 62 -4.45 23.60 15.95
N ASP A 63 -3.99 24.66 16.61
CA ASP A 63 -4.86 25.54 17.42
C ASP A 63 -5.97 26.16 16.56
N PHE A 64 -5.64 26.51 15.31
CA PHE A 64 -6.60 27.04 14.37
C PHE A 64 -7.68 25.99 14.02
N VAL A 65 -7.29 24.75 13.73
CA VAL A 65 -8.22 23.63 13.47
C VAL A 65 -9.10 23.36 14.71
N LEU A 66 -8.51 23.29 15.90
CA LEU A 66 -9.22 23.04 17.15
C LEU A 66 -10.21 24.16 17.49
N SER A 67 -9.95 25.40 17.06
CA SER A 67 -10.88 26.52 17.24
C SER A 67 -12.23 26.31 16.55
N PHE A 68 -12.28 25.58 15.43
CA PHE A 68 -13.54 25.19 14.79
C PHE A 68 -14.30 24.17 15.64
N CYS A 69 -13.58 23.21 16.21
CA CYS A 69 -14.16 22.18 17.08
C CYS A 69 -14.78 22.81 18.34
N GLN A 70 -14.09 23.77 18.96
CA GLN A 70 -14.59 24.54 20.11
C GLN A 70 -15.86 25.32 19.79
N LYS A 71 -16.00 25.80 18.55
CA LYS A 71 -17.20 26.48 18.03
C LYS A 71 -18.28 25.52 17.56
N GLN A 72 -18.12 24.21 17.77
CA GLN A 72 -19.04 23.16 17.32
C GLN A 72 -19.26 23.17 15.80
N GLN A 73 -18.24 23.58 15.04
CA GLN A 73 -18.28 23.59 13.58
C GLN A 73 -17.73 22.29 13.03
N ASP A 74 -18.45 21.71 12.08
CA ASP A 74 -17.98 20.55 11.34
C ASP A 74 -16.97 20.96 10.28
N ILE A 75 -15.86 20.24 10.19
CA ILE A 75 -14.76 20.51 9.25
C ILE A 75 -14.31 19.21 8.58
N ALA A 76 -13.77 19.33 7.37
CA ALA A 76 -13.14 18.21 6.67
C ALA A 76 -11.63 18.40 6.55
N VAL A 77 -10.89 17.29 6.60
CA VAL A 77 -9.48 17.20 6.26
C VAL A 77 -9.36 16.28 5.05
N ILE A 78 -8.69 16.74 4.00
CA ILE A 78 -8.42 15.99 2.77
C ILE A 78 -6.91 16.02 2.49
N SER A 79 -6.40 15.01 1.79
CA SER A 79 -5.06 15.01 1.19
C SER A 79 -5.20 15.24 -0.31
N ASP A 80 -4.07 15.55 -0.96
CA ASP A 80 -4.07 15.80 -2.40
C ASP A 80 -4.50 14.57 -3.20
N ALA A 81 -4.22 13.36 -2.69
CA ALA A 81 -4.68 12.11 -3.26
C ALA A 81 -4.83 11.02 -2.19
N GLY A 82 -5.94 10.28 -2.21
CA GLY A 82 -6.14 9.11 -1.35
C GLY A 82 -6.59 9.46 0.07
N MET A 83 -6.07 8.72 1.05
CA MET A 83 -6.57 8.77 2.44
C MET A 83 -5.67 9.64 3.33
N PRO A 84 -6.18 10.76 3.88
CA PRO A 84 -5.49 11.56 4.88
C PRO A 84 -4.95 10.73 6.06
N GLY A 85 -3.76 11.07 6.55
CA GLY A 85 -3.16 10.48 7.75
C GLY A 85 -2.39 9.16 7.55
N ILE A 86 -2.33 8.62 6.33
CA ILE A 86 -1.48 7.44 6.02
C ILE A 86 -0.04 7.89 5.74
N ASN A 87 0.20 8.55 4.59
CA ASN A 87 1.50 9.16 4.25
C ASN A 87 1.43 10.68 4.20
N ASP A 88 0.25 11.21 4.47
CA ASP A 88 -0.13 12.60 4.46
C ASP A 88 -0.33 13.11 5.91
N PRO A 89 -0.44 14.43 6.11
CA PRO A 89 -0.75 15.01 7.42
C PRO A 89 -2.08 14.48 7.99
N GLY A 90 -2.19 14.44 9.31
CA GLY A 90 -3.42 14.06 10.00
C GLY A 90 -3.19 13.39 11.35
N ASN A 91 -2.10 12.63 11.50
CA ASN A 91 -1.82 11.90 12.75
C ASN A 91 -1.67 12.82 13.96
N ILE A 92 -1.06 14.01 13.80
CA ILE A 92 -0.93 14.97 14.90
C ILE A 92 -2.31 15.49 15.30
N LEU A 93 -3.17 15.80 14.31
CA LEU A 93 -4.53 16.24 14.59
C LEU A 93 -5.39 15.15 15.23
N VAL A 94 -5.33 13.90 14.76
CA VAL A 94 -6.05 12.77 15.39
C VAL A 94 -5.68 12.63 16.86
N ASN A 95 -4.39 12.77 17.21
CA ASN A 95 -3.94 12.72 18.59
C ASN A 95 -4.49 13.90 19.42
N ALA A 96 -4.41 15.11 18.89
CA ALA A 96 -4.94 16.30 19.57
C ALA A 96 -6.48 16.23 19.76
N LEU A 97 -7.21 15.71 18.77
CA LEU A 97 -8.66 15.52 18.87
C LEU A 97 -9.02 14.52 19.96
N LYS A 98 -8.29 13.41 20.08
CA LYS A 98 -8.45 12.44 21.18
C LYS A 98 -8.17 13.08 22.53
N GLU A 99 -7.05 13.79 22.67
CA GLU A 99 -6.66 14.45 23.93
C GLU A 99 -7.70 15.47 24.39
N ASN A 100 -8.34 16.18 23.46
CA ASN A 100 -9.37 17.17 23.76
C ASN A 100 -10.81 16.62 23.73
N ASN A 101 -10.99 15.30 23.57
CA ASN A 101 -12.29 14.64 23.45
C ASN A 101 -13.20 15.21 22.34
N PHE A 102 -12.61 15.68 21.24
CA PHE A 102 -13.38 16.12 20.08
C PHE A 102 -13.73 14.93 19.18
N PRO A 103 -14.99 14.86 18.68
CA PRO A 103 -15.41 13.74 17.86
C PRO A 103 -14.82 13.86 16.45
N TYR A 104 -14.36 12.72 15.92
CA TYR A 104 -13.85 12.60 14.56
C TYR A 104 -14.26 11.27 13.92
N THR A 105 -14.27 11.23 12.59
CA THR A 105 -14.56 10.03 11.82
C THR A 105 -13.83 10.03 10.47
N VAL A 106 -13.80 8.87 9.82
CA VAL A 106 -13.22 8.68 8.49
C VAL A 106 -14.35 8.48 7.47
N VAL A 107 -14.24 9.15 6.33
CA VAL A 107 -15.03 8.90 5.14
C VAL A 107 -14.15 8.14 4.16
N SER A 108 -14.42 6.84 4.05
CA SER A 108 -13.66 5.91 3.20
C SER A 108 -13.72 6.31 1.71
N GLY A 109 -12.70 5.89 0.96
CA GLY A 109 -12.56 6.10 -0.48
C GLY A 109 -11.31 5.43 -1.02
N ALA A 110 -10.74 6.01 -2.09
CA ALA A 110 -9.61 5.44 -2.81
C ALA A 110 -8.36 5.27 -1.92
N SER A 111 -7.65 4.15 -2.11
CA SER A 111 -6.39 3.85 -1.45
C SER A 111 -5.46 3.08 -2.39
N ALA A 112 -4.35 3.70 -2.78
CA ALA A 112 -3.46 3.15 -3.80
C ALA A 112 -2.83 1.81 -3.38
N PHE A 113 -2.39 1.67 -2.12
CA PHE A 113 -1.80 0.41 -1.64
C PHE A 113 -2.80 -0.75 -1.61
N VAL A 114 -4.08 -0.49 -1.32
CA VAL A 114 -5.13 -1.53 -1.31
C VAL A 114 -5.39 -1.99 -2.75
N ASN A 115 -5.56 -1.06 -3.68
CA ASN A 115 -5.77 -1.38 -5.09
C ASN A 115 -4.58 -2.17 -5.64
N ALA A 116 -3.34 -1.73 -5.35
CA ALA A 116 -2.13 -2.42 -5.79
C ALA A 116 -2.03 -3.86 -5.25
N PHE A 117 -2.36 -4.07 -3.98
CA PHE A 117 -2.37 -5.40 -3.37
C PHE A 117 -3.40 -6.33 -4.04
N VAL A 118 -4.60 -5.83 -4.35
CA VAL A 118 -5.61 -6.60 -5.09
C VAL A 118 -5.10 -6.95 -6.49
N MET A 119 -4.50 -5.99 -7.19
CA MET A 119 -3.95 -6.19 -8.54
C MET A 119 -2.74 -7.15 -8.57
N SER A 120 -1.98 -7.26 -7.47
CA SER A 120 -0.85 -8.18 -7.40
C SER A 120 -1.29 -9.65 -7.30
N GLY A 121 -2.52 -9.93 -6.86
CA GLY A 121 -3.02 -11.29 -6.66
C GLY A 121 -2.32 -12.05 -5.52
N TYR A 122 -1.49 -11.39 -4.71
CA TYR A 122 -0.80 -12.02 -3.60
C TYR A 122 -1.74 -12.21 -2.40
N GLN A 123 -1.40 -13.17 -1.55
CA GLN A 123 -2.24 -13.54 -0.41
C GLN A 123 -1.86 -12.77 0.85
N PRO A 124 -2.82 -12.43 1.73
CA PRO A 124 -2.52 -11.90 3.04
C PRO A 124 -1.79 -12.93 3.94
N PRO A 125 -1.20 -12.50 5.08
CA PRO A 125 -1.08 -11.11 5.53
C PRO A 125 -0.06 -10.32 4.69
N PHE A 126 -0.23 -8.99 4.67
CA PHE A 126 0.70 -8.05 4.07
C PHE A 126 1.09 -6.97 5.08
N THR A 127 2.26 -6.36 4.86
CA THR A 127 2.72 -5.18 5.59
C THR A 127 2.81 -4.00 4.63
N TYR A 128 2.18 -2.89 4.99
CA TYR A 128 2.35 -1.63 4.28
C TYR A 128 3.51 -0.85 4.90
N TYR A 129 4.54 -0.56 4.10
CA TYR A 129 5.74 0.17 4.54
C TYR A 129 5.74 1.64 4.09
N GLY A 130 4.92 2.01 3.11
CA GLY A 130 4.95 3.35 2.51
C GLY A 130 6.23 3.60 1.73
N PHE A 131 6.75 4.84 1.81
CA PHE A 131 8.04 5.20 1.20
C PHE A 131 9.20 4.73 2.07
N LEU A 132 10.28 4.24 1.44
CA LEU A 132 11.50 3.90 2.17
C LEU A 132 12.14 5.16 2.78
N PRO A 133 12.64 5.11 4.03
CA PRO A 133 13.40 6.20 4.61
C PRO A 133 14.64 6.57 3.79
N GLU A 134 15.08 7.82 3.83
CA GLU A 134 16.32 8.24 3.16
C GLU A 134 17.57 7.61 3.82
N LYS A 135 17.56 7.46 5.14
CA LYS A 135 18.69 6.92 5.91
C LYS A 135 18.72 5.39 5.83
N THR A 136 19.87 4.85 5.42
CA THR A 136 20.07 3.38 5.34
C THR A 136 19.81 2.66 6.66
N SER A 137 20.24 3.23 7.81
CA SER A 137 19.97 2.63 9.14
C SER A 137 18.47 2.43 9.39
N ASP A 138 17.67 3.40 8.96
CA ASP A 138 16.22 3.39 9.20
C ASP A 138 15.54 2.42 8.22
N ARG A 139 16.06 2.31 6.98
CA ARG A 139 15.62 1.26 6.04
C ARG A 139 15.89 -0.15 6.59
N GLU A 140 17.08 -0.38 7.15
CA GLU A 140 17.45 -1.68 7.73
C GLU A 140 16.56 -2.05 8.92
N ALA A 141 16.31 -1.10 9.82
CA ALA A 141 15.43 -1.29 10.97
C ALA A 141 13.97 -1.53 10.54
N LEU A 142 13.49 -0.81 9.52
CA LEU A 142 12.13 -0.95 8.99
C LEU A 142 11.89 -2.34 8.40
N LEU A 143 12.90 -2.91 7.74
CA LEU A 143 12.80 -4.22 7.06
C LEU A 143 13.27 -5.40 7.91
N ASP A 144 13.64 -5.17 9.17
CA ASP A 144 14.09 -6.24 10.04
C ASP A 144 12.99 -7.30 10.27
N GLY A 145 13.38 -8.57 10.18
CA GLY A 145 12.43 -9.70 10.25
C GLY A 145 11.37 -9.80 9.14
N SER A 146 11.47 -9.03 8.06
CA SER A 146 10.42 -8.97 7.02
C SER A 146 10.36 -10.20 6.12
N VAL A 147 9.34 -11.05 6.33
CA VAL A 147 9.15 -12.34 5.61
C VAL A 147 7.91 -12.39 4.71
N GLY A 148 6.89 -11.58 5.00
CA GLY A 148 5.60 -11.57 4.30
C GLY A 148 5.58 -10.68 3.05
N VAL A 149 4.38 -10.48 2.51
CA VAL A 149 4.13 -9.53 1.41
C VAL A 149 4.37 -8.11 1.92
N GLY A 150 5.15 -7.32 1.18
CA GLY A 150 5.44 -5.92 1.49
C GLY A 150 4.89 -4.98 0.42
N ILE A 151 4.26 -3.88 0.83
CA ILE A 151 3.76 -2.85 -0.10
C ILE A 151 4.52 -1.55 0.13
N PHE A 152 5.09 -1.00 -0.95
CA PHE A 152 5.91 0.19 -0.95
C PHE A 152 5.39 1.21 -1.97
N TYR A 153 5.50 2.49 -1.64
CA TYR A 153 5.33 3.56 -2.61
C TYR A 153 6.70 3.95 -3.17
N LEU A 154 6.77 4.15 -4.49
CA LEU A 154 7.98 4.50 -5.20
C LEU A 154 7.72 5.72 -6.07
N SER A 155 8.70 6.62 -6.13
CA SER A 155 8.73 7.68 -7.13
C SER A 155 9.48 7.21 -8.37
N VAL A 156 9.26 7.91 -9.47
CA VAL A 156 10.04 7.70 -10.69
C VAL A 156 11.54 7.91 -10.51
N HIS A 157 11.94 8.77 -9.56
CA HIS A 157 13.34 9.14 -9.35
C HIS A 157 14.12 8.09 -8.56
N ASP A 158 13.44 7.29 -7.73
CA ASP A 158 14.06 6.36 -6.81
C ASP A 158 13.68 4.88 -7.05
N ILE A 159 12.78 4.58 -8.00
CA ILE A 159 12.37 3.20 -8.32
C ILE A 159 13.56 2.25 -8.54
N LYS A 160 14.55 2.64 -9.37
CA LYS A 160 15.72 1.82 -9.68
C LYS A 160 16.59 1.58 -8.43
N GLU A 161 16.79 2.60 -7.61
CA GLU A 161 17.58 2.49 -6.37
C GLU A 161 16.85 1.63 -5.32
N ASN A 162 15.58 1.91 -5.10
CA ASN A 162 14.75 1.23 -4.10
C ASN A 162 14.56 -0.24 -4.43
N MET A 163 14.31 -0.59 -5.70
CA MET A 163 14.22 -2.01 -6.11
C MET A 163 15.54 -2.74 -5.88
N ARG A 164 16.68 -2.14 -6.23
CA ARG A 164 18.00 -2.72 -5.98
C ARG A 164 18.27 -2.91 -4.48
N TYR A 165 17.91 -1.91 -3.66
CA TYR A 165 18.01 -1.98 -2.21
C TYR A 165 17.15 -3.12 -1.64
N LEU A 166 15.88 -3.18 -2.02
CA LEU A 166 14.95 -4.24 -1.61
C LEU A 166 15.44 -5.61 -2.07
N CYS A 167 15.96 -5.75 -3.30
CA CYS A 167 16.53 -7.01 -3.79
C CYS A 167 17.71 -7.47 -2.91
N LYS A 168 18.60 -6.55 -2.52
CA LYS A 168 19.72 -6.84 -1.63
C LYS A 168 19.23 -7.30 -0.25
N ARG A 169 18.16 -6.68 0.26
CA ARG A 169 17.68 -6.90 1.63
C ARG A 169 16.71 -8.07 1.80
N LEU A 170 15.85 -8.29 0.81
CA LEU A 170 14.77 -9.27 0.82
C LEU A 170 15.04 -10.48 -0.10
N GLY A 171 16.06 -10.38 -0.96
CA GLY A 171 16.33 -11.32 -2.04
C GLY A 171 15.58 -10.95 -3.33
N ASN A 172 15.86 -11.68 -4.41
CA ASN A 172 15.22 -11.48 -5.71
C ASN A 172 13.78 -12.05 -5.73
N ARG A 173 12.89 -11.50 -4.89
CA ARG A 173 11.52 -11.97 -4.74
C ARG A 173 10.65 -11.56 -5.93
N PRO A 174 9.62 -12.36 -6.29
CA PRO A 174 8.57 -11.92 -7.19
C PRO A 174 7.90 -10.65 -6.67
N CYS A 175 7.58 -9.74 -7.57
CA CYS A 175 6.85 -8.52 -7.24
C CYS A 175 5.90 -8.11 -8.36
N CYS A 176 4.95 -7.25 -8.00
CA CYS A 176 4.04 -6.57 -8.92
C CYS A 176 4.26 -5.06 -8.77
N LEU A 177 4.73 -4.42 -9.83
CA LEU A 177 4.83 -2.98 -9.93
C LEU A 177 3.56 -2.44 -10.60
N VAL A 178 2.76 -1.71 -9.85
CA VAL A 178 1.52 -1.10 -10.32
C VAL A 178 1.79 0.37 -10.62
N LYS A 179 1.58 0.76 -11.87
CA LYS A 179 1.83 2.11 -12.40
C LYS A 179 0.52 2.85 -12.62
N GLU A 180 0.51 4.14 -12.30
CA GLU A 180 -0.55 5.09 -12.70
C GLU A 180 -1.97 4.62 -12.32
N LEU A 181 -2.12 4.13 -11.07
CA LEU A 181 -3.39 3.64 -10.52
C LEU A 181 -4.55 4.61 -10.77
N SER A 182 -5.68 4.06 -11.20
CA SER A 182 -6.92 4.72 -11.63
C SER A 182 -6.82 5.61 -12.87
N LYS A 183 -5.62 5.90 -13.41
CA LYS A 183 -5.42 6.81 -14.56
C LYS A 183 -5.50 6.05 -15.88
N THR A 184 -5.47 6.78 -17.01
CA THR A 184 -5.58 6.22 -18.38
C THR A 184 -4.55 5.15 -18.70
N HIS A 185 -3.36 5.21 -18.10
CA HIS A 185 -2.26 4.29 -18.35
C HIS A 185 -2.01 3.32 -17.17
N GLU A 186 -3.04 3.01 -16.39
CA GLU A 186 -2.97 2.03 -15.31
C GLU A 186 -2.45 0.68 -15.83
N LYS A 187 -1.42 0.14 -15.17
CA LYS A 187 -0.83 -1.15 -15.54
C LYS A 187 -0.21 -1.86 -14.34
N ALA A 188 -0.46 -3.16 -14.22
CA ALA A 188 0.30 -4.06 -13.37
C ALA A 188 1.42 -4.73 -14.18
N VAL A 189 2.65 -4.68 -13.68
CA VAL A 189 3.82 -5.34 -14.26
C VAL A 189 4.35 -6.35 -13.26
N PHE A 190 4.26 -7.63 -13.61
CA PHE A 190 4.83 -8.72 -12.81
C PHE A 190 6.30 -8.93 -13.19
N CYS A 191 7.17 -8.85 -12.19
CA CYS A 191 8.62 -8.93 -12.34
C CYS A 191 9.25 -9.51 -11.06
N HIS A 192 10.58 -9.45 -10.96
CA HIS A 192 11.32 -9.69 -9.74
C HIS A 192 12.08 -8.43 -9.30
N LEU A 193 12.41 -8.34 -8.02
CA LEU A 193 13.11 -7.18 -7.45
C LEU A 193 14.44 -6.83 -8.12
N GLY A 194 15.11 -7.82 -8.72
CA GLY A 194 16.37 -7.67 -9.44
C GLY A 194 16.23 -7.25 -10.91
N ASP A 195 15.00 -7.18 -11.44
CA ASP A 195 14.76 -6.77 -12.82
C ASP A 195 14.97 -5.25 -12.97
N GLU A 196 15.53 -4.84 -14.12
CA GLU A 196 15.68 -3.43 -14.44
C GLU A 196 14.37 -2.87 -15.00
N ILE A 197 13.84 -1.84 -14.33
CA ILE A 197 12.64 -1.12 -14.78
C ILE A 197 13.09 0.16 -15.48
N ASP A 198 12.85 0.24 -16.78
CA ASP A 198 13.09 1.46 -17.54
C ASP A 198 11.77 2.24 -17.71
N ASP A 199 11.52 3.11 -16.74
CA ASP A 199 10.37 4.00 -16.75
C ASP A 199 10.80 5.37 -16.21
N ASP A 200 10.42 6.42 -16.93
CA ASP A 200 10.85 7.80 -16.68
C ASP A 200 9.70 8.70 -16.23
N LYS A 201 8.46 8.18 -16.10
CA LYS A 201 7.30 8.97 -15.68
C LYS A 201 6.25 8.18 -14.91
N GLY A 202 5.65 8.83 -13.92
CA GLY A 202 4.43 8.39 -13.25
C GLY A 202 4.64 8.05 -11.77
N GLU A 203 3.56 7.55 -11.18
CA GLU A 203 3.50 7.09 -9.78
C GLU A 203 3.42 5.57 -9.72
N PHE A 204 4.09 4.99 -8.73
CA PHE A 204 4.25 3.55 -8.62
C PHE A 204 3.94 3.03 -7.22
N VAL A 205 3.25 1.90 -7.17
CA VAL A 205 3.10 1.08 -5.98
C VAL A 205 3.74 -0.27 -6.25
N LEU A 206 4.75 -0.63 -5.47
CA LEU A 206 5.42 -1.92 -5.56
C LEU A 206 4.88 -2.85 -4.49
N VAL A 207 4.36 -4.00 -4.92
CA VAL A 207 3.98 -5.10 -4.03
C VAL A 207 5.00 -6.22 -4.19
N VAL A 208 5.77 -6.50 -3.15
CA VAL A 208 6.77 -7.56 -3.10
C VAL A 208 6.13 -8.78 -2.44
N ASP A 209 6.17 -9.94 -3.09
CA ASP A 209 5.63 -11.16 -2.48
C ASP A 209 6.50 -11.62 -1.30
N ARG A 210 5.93 -12.53 -0.51
CA ARG A 210 6.64 -13.23 0.56
C ARG A 210 7.89 -13.91 0.03
N GLN A 211 8.82 -14.16 0.95
CA GLN A 211 9.90 -15.08 0.63
C GLN A 211 9.27 -16.43 0.31
N ASN A 212 9.36 -16.85 -0.96
CA ASN A 212 9.21 -18.26 -1.24
C ASN A 212 10.42 -18.92 -0.58
N GLU A 213 10.21 -19.50 0.60
CA GLU A 213 10.98 -20.66 1.00
C GLU A 213 10.72 -21.71 -0.08
N GLN A 214 11.39 -21.59 -1.22
CA GLN A 214 11.60 -22.76 -2.04
C GLN A 214 12.42 -23.67 -1.15
N ASN A 215 11.74 -24.67 -0.57
CA ASN A 215 12.40 -25.79 0.05
C ASN A 215 13.56 -26.16 -0.89
N PRO A 216 14.83 -26.20 -0.46
CA PRO A 216 15.96 -26.47 -1.34
C PRO A 216 15.76 -27.73 -2.19
N LEU A 217 14.98 -28.68 -1.66
CA LEU A 217 14.56 -29.90 -2.33
C LEU A 217 13.67 -29.65 -3.57
N CYS A 218 13.03 -28.48 -3.70
CA CYS A 218 12.32 -28.05 -4.91
C CYS A 218 13.24 -27.89 -6.12
N LYS A 219 14.57 -27.73 -5.92
CA LYS A 219 15.57 -27.77 -7.00
C LYS A 219 15.80 -29.17 -7.57
N LEU A 220 15.50 -30.21 -6.80
CA LEU A 220 15.57 -31.60 -7.26
C LEU A 220 14.44 -31.86 -8.27
N THR A 221 14.53 -32.96 -9.03
CA THR A 221 13.37 -33.47 -9.75
C THR A 221 12.26 -33.85 -8.76
N VAL A 222 11.02 -33.94 -9.25
CA VAL A 222 9.89 -34.40 -8.39
C VAL A 222 10.17 -35.78 -7.80
N GLN A 223 10.78 -36.67 -8.57
CA GLN A 223 11.09 -38.03 -8.11
C GLN A 223 12.18 -38.05 -7.02
N GLU A 224 13.25 -37.29 -7.19
CA GLU A 224 14.33 -37.18 -6.19
C GLU A 224 13.83 -36.53 -4.88
N HIS A 225 12.96 -35.53 -4.98
CA HIS A 225 12.34 -34.89 -3.82
C HIS A 225 11.41 -35.86 -3.07
N ILE A 226 10.61 -36.67 -3.78
CA ILE A 226 9.81 -37.75 -3.16
C ILE A 226 10.73 -38.76 -2.48
N ASN A 227 11.80 -39.20 -3.16
CA ASN A 227 12.73 -40.19 -2.64
C ASN A 227 13.45 -39.68 -1.39
N TYR A 228 13.78 -38.39 -1.32
CA TYR A 228 14.35 -37.76 -0.12
C TYR A 228 13.44 -37.97 1.10
N TYR A 229 12.15 -37.64 1.00
CA TYR A 229 11.21 -37.82 2.09
C TYR A 229 10.95 -39.29 2.45
N VAL A 230 10.90 -40.18 1.44
CA VAL A 230 10.78 -41.62 1.68
C VAL A 230 12.00 -42.17 2.41
N SER A 231 13.20 -41.73 2.04
CA SER A 231 14.44 -42.11 2.74
C SER A 231 14.50 -41.58 4.18
N GLY A 232 13.81 -40.47 4.46
CA GLY A 232 13.59 -39.93 5.79
C GLY A 232 12.48 -40.62 6.60
N GLY A 233 11.90 -41.71 6.09
CA GLY A 233 10.90 -42.53 6.81
C GLY A 233 9.44 -42.20 6.52
N MET A 234 9.13 -41.28 5.59
CA MET A 234 7.75 -41.01 5.19
C MET A 234 7.19 -42.09 4.26
N THR A 235 5.89 -42.34 4.31
CA THR A 235 5.22 -43.17 3.30
C THR A 235 5.21 -42.45 1.94
N LYS A 236 5.17 -43.20 0.84
CA LYS A 236 5.13 -42.60 -0.52
C LYS A 236 3.97 -41.61 -0.70
N ASN A 237 2.81 -41.87 -0.08
CA ASN A 237 1.64 -40.99 -0.19
C ASN A 237 1.82 -39.69 0.61
N ASP A 238 2.45 -39.77 1.79
CA ASP A 238 2.73 -38.59 2.61
C ASP A 238 3.87 -37.75 2.04
N ALA A 239 4.90 -38.41 1.48
CA ALA A 239 5.95 -37.74 0.71
C ALA A 239 5.37 -36.95 -0.47
N ILE A 240 4.43 -37.53 -1.24
CA ILE A 240 3.77 -36.82 -2.34
C ILE A 240 2.95 -35.61 -1.85
N LYS A 241 2.29 -35.70 -0.69
CA LYS A 241 1.59 -34.55 -0.08
C LYS A 241 2.57 -33.46 0.38
N ALA A 242 3.68 -33.84 0.99
CA ALA A 242 4.73 -32.92 1.42
C ALA A 242 5.36 -32.20 0.22
N VAL A 243 5.73 -32.93 -0.84
CA VAL A 243 6.28 -32.35 -2.08
C VAL A 243 5.27 -31.43 -2.76
N ALA A 244 3.99 -31.79 -2.79
CA ALA A 244 2.93 -30.93 -3.33
C ALA A 244 2.81 -29.61 -2.55
N LYS A 245 2.90 -29.68 -1.22
CA LYS A 245 2.90 -28.50 -0.35
C LYS A 245 4.14 -27.63 -0.58
N ASP A 246 5.33 -28.22 -0.62
CA ASP A 246 6.60 -27.52 -0.77
C ASP A 246 6.77 -26.85 -2.14
N ARG A 247 6.18 -27.45 -3.18
CA ARG A 247 6.20 -26.93 -4.55
C ARG A 247 4.99 -26.04 -4.87
N ASN A 248 4.04 -25.91 -3.92
CA ASN A 248 2.76 -25.23 -4.12
C ASN A 248 2.00 -25.72 -5.38
N LEU A 249 2.01 -27.04 -5.63
CA LEU A 249 1.36 -27.69 -6.78
C LEU A 249 0.26 -28.65 -6.33
N PRO A 250 -0.81 -28.86 -7.12
CA PRO A 250 -1.83 -29.86 -6.82
C PRO A 250 -1.23 -31.27 -6.70
N LYS A 251 -1.67 -32.04 -5.69
CA LYS A 251 -1.22 -33.43 -5.46
C LYS A 251 -1.31 -34.31 -6.72
N ASN A 252 -2.36 -34.14 -7.52
CA ASN A 252 -2.58 -34.91 -8.75
C ASN A 252 -1.55 -34.61 -9.85
N GLU A 253 -0.94 -33.43 -9.81
CA GLU A 253 0.12 -33.04 -10.73
C GLU A 253 1.45 -33.70 -10.34
N ILE A 254 1.81 -33.63 -9.05
CA ILE A 254 2.98 -34.32 -8.49
C ILE A 254 2.89 -35.84 -8.73
N TYR A 255 1.72 -36.44 -8.53
CA TYR A 255 1.50 -37.86 -8.77
C TYR A 255 1.74 -38.24 -10.25
N ARG A 256 1.22 -37.46 -11.20
CA ARG A 256 1.47 -37.68 -12.64
C ARG A 256 2.94 -37.55 -13.02
N GLN A 257 3.65 -36.61 -12.40
CA GLN A 257 5.09 -36.43 -12.64
C GLN A 257 5.93 -37.56 -12.01
N SER A 258 5.46 -38.22 -10.95
CA SER A 258 6.14 -39.37 -10.32
C SER A 258 5.99 -40.71 -11.06
N LEU A 259 5.21 -40.74 -12.14
CA LEU A 259 4.98 -41.92 -12.98
C LEU A 259 5.75 -41.88 -14.30
N LYS A 260 6.46 -40.77 -14.58
CA LYS A 260 7.37 -40.62 -15.73
C LYS A 260 8.79 -40.94 -15.30
#